data_AF-W5T636-F1
#
_entry.id   AF-W5T636-F1
#
_cell.length_a   1.000
_cell.length_b   1.000
_cell.length_c   1.000
_cell.angle_alpha   90.00
_cell.angle_beta   90.00
_cell.angle_gamma   90.00
#
_symmetry.space_group_name_H-M   'P 1'
#
loop_
_entity.id
_entity.type
_entity.pdbx_description
1 polymer ?
#
loop_
_entity_poly.entity_id
_entity_poly.type
_entity_poly.pdbx_seq_one_letter_code
_entity_poly.pdbx_strand_id
1 'polypeptide(L)'
;ELKENKIASKQKELSRILDETRINLKNEGYNSKQLEIQIQKVYEQYKDKPHFIIENNKYNDLEKIIGKLKKSVERVKVTIKEDEKEIRNNVFSIFLEQLRHKVDTSVLVPILKDYLNKQDKLEYNKVFNNHYYYELLELVENGGNYLKLGEPKKITS
;
A
#
# COMPACT_ATOMS: atom_id res chain seq x y z
N GLU A 1 43.56 -16.32 -10.45
CA GLU A 1 43.28 -14.93 -10.87
C GLU A 1 42.37 -14.79 -12.10
N LEU A 2 42.75 -15.16 -13.35
CA LEU A 2 41.90 -14.91 -14.55
C LEU A 2 40.52 -15.61 -14.57
N LYS A 3 40.39 -16.80 -13.96
CA LYS A 3 39.11 -17.53 -13.87
C LYS A 3 38.15 -16.97 -12.82
N GLU A 4 38.67 -16.50 -11.68
CA GLU A 4 37.87 -15.96 -10.58
C GLU A 4 37.19 -14.64 -10.97
N ASN A 5 37.91 -13.76 -11.67
CA ASN A 5 37.35 -12.51 -12.19
C ASN A 5 36.19 -12.73 -13.19
N LYS A 6 36.23 -13.83 -13.96
CA LYS A 6 35.20 -14.17 -14.94
C LYS A 6 33.95 -14.78 -14.30
N ILE A 7 34.09 -15.43 -13.15
CA ILE A 7 32.96 -15.97 -12.37
C ILE A 7 32.29 -14.84 -11.59
N ALA A 8 33.07 -13.97 -10.95
CA ALA A 8 32.55 -12.83 -10.18
C ALA A 8 31.75 -11.85 -11.05
N SER A 9 32.22 -11.55 -12.27
CA SER A 9 31.48 -10.72 -13.24
C SER A 9 30.14 -11.35 -13.63
N LYS A 10 30.12 -12.67 -13.87
CA LYS A 10 28.87 -13.38 -14.17
C LYS A 10 27.93 -13.43 -12.95
N GLN A 11 28.43 -13.63 -11.74
CA GLN A 11 27.59 -13.59 -10.53
C GLN A 11 26.93 -12.21 -10.33
N LYS A 12 27.68 -11.13 -10.59
CA LYS A 12 27.15 -9.76 -10.54
C LYS A 12 26.06 -9.53 -11.60
N GLU A 13 26.26 -10.07 -12.79
CA GLU A 13 25.27 -9.99 -13.88
C GLU A 13 24.01 -10.79 -13.58
N LEU A 14 24.15 -12.00 -13.02
CA LEU A 14 23.04 -12.80 -12.52
C LEU A 14 22.24 -12.04 -11.45
N SER A 15 22.92 -11.44 -10.47
CA SER A 15 22.25 -10.64 -9.44
C SER A 15 21.46 -9.48 -10.06
N ARG A 16 22.05 -8.78 -11.03
CA ARG A 16 21.39 -7.66 -11.73
C ARG A 16 20.10 -8.11 -12.42
N ILE A 17 20.15 -9.22 -13.16
CA ILE A 17 18.97 -9.78 -13.87
C ILE A 17 17.87 -10.17 -12.88
N LEU A 18 18.23 -10.81 -11.77
CA LEU A 18 17.28 -11.21 -10.74
C LEU A 18 16.66 -10.01 -10.02
N ASP A 19 17.44 -8.96 -9.75
CA ASP A 19 16.95 -7.70 -9.17
C ASP A 19 15.98 -6.97 -10.10
N GLU A 20 16.30 -6.86 -11.39
CA GLU A 20 15.42 -6.28 -12.42
C GLU A 20 14.11 -7.07 -12.50
N THR A 21 14.20 -8.40 -12.51
CA THR A 21 13.02 -9.29 -12.49
C THR A 21 12.16 -9.07 -11.25
N ARG A 22 12.77 -8.94 -10.06
CA ARG A 22 12.07 -8.67 -8.80
C ARG A 22 11.29 -7.36 -8.87
N ILE A 23 11.91 -6.30 -9.40
CA ILE A 23 11.27 -4.99 -9.54
C ILE A 23 10.06 -5.09 -10.48
N ASN A 24 10.21 -5.76 -11.63
CA ASN A 24 9.13 -5.95 -12.58
C ASN A 24 7.96 -6.73 -11.96
N LEU A 25 8.23 -7.84 -11.27
CA LEU A 25 7.19 -8.62 -10.58
C LEU A 25 6.52 -7.83 -9.45
N LYS A 26 7.28 -7.03 -8.70
CA LYS A 26 6.69 -6.15 -7.67
C LYS A 26 5.72 -5.14 -8.30
N ASN A 27 6.08 -4.55 -9.44
CA ASN A 27 5.22 -3.63 -10.19
C ASN A 27 3.99 -4.33 -10.79
N GLU A 28 4.10 -5.62 -11.14
CA GLU A 28 2.96 -6.45 -11.58
C GLU A 28 1.98 -6.83 -10.43
N GLY A 29 2.32 -6.51 -9.17
CA GLY A 29 1.49 -6.76 -7.98
C GLY A 29 1.81 -8.05 -7.22
N TYR A 30 2.99 -8.64 -7.40
CA TYR A 30 3.39 -9.83 -6.64
C TYR A 30 3.90 -9.48 -5.23
N ASN A 31 3.68 -10.38 -4.26
CA ASN A 31 4.09 -10.16 -2.87
C ASN A 31 5.62 -9.97 -2.74
N SER A 32 6.06 -8.81 -2.25
CA SER A 32 7.48 -8.47 -2.20
C SER A 32 8.30 -9.37 -1.27
N LYS A 33 7.75 -9.77 -0.12
CA LYS A 33 8.45 -10.64 0.85
C LYS A 33 8.65 -12.05 0.30
N GLN A 34 7.62 -12.59 -0.36
CA GLN A 34 7.71 -13.90 -1.01
C GLN A 34 8.64 -13.87 -2.21
N LEU A 35 8.62 -12.79 -3.02
CA LEU A 35 9.55 -12.61 -4.14
C LEU A 35 11.01 -12.62 -3.67
N GLU A 36 11.33 -11.91 -2.60
CA GLU A 36 12.69 -11.82 -2.05
C GLU A 36 13.22 -13.20 -1.65
N ILE A 37 12.43 -13.99 -0.93
CA ILE A 37 12.79 -15.36 -0.53
C ILE A 37 13.03 -16.25 -1.76
N GLN A 38 12.16 -16.17 -2.76
CA GLN A 38 12.25 -17.04 -3.92
C GLN A 38 13.40 -16.63 -4.86
N ILE A 39 13.64 -15.34 -5.04
CA ILE A 39 14.77 -14.82 -5.81
C ILE A 39 16.10 -15.21 -5.15
N GLN A 40 16.20 -15.15 -3.82
CA GLN A 40 17.40 -15.59 -3.12
C GLN A 40 17.68 -17.08 -3.34
N LYS A 41 16.64 -17.93 -3.32
CA LYS A 41 16.79 -19.37 -3.62
C LYS A 41 17.31 -19.61 -5.04
N VAL A 42 16.81 -18.85 -6.01
CA VAL A 42 17.31 -18.91 -7.39
C VAL A 42 18.77 -18.48 -7.44
N TYR A 43 19.14 -17.38 -6.79
CA TYR A 43 20.53 -16.93 -6.76
C TYR A 43 21.46 -18.00 -6.18
N GLU A 44 21.13 -18.57 -5.01
CA GLU A 44 21.93 -19.63 -4.37
C GLU A 44 22.07 -20.88 -5.24
N GLN A 45 21.02 -21.25 -5.98
CA GLN A 45 21.04 -22.41 -6.87
C GLN A 45 21.99 -22.23 -8.07
N TYR A 46 22.10 -21.00 -8.59
CA TYR A 46 22.80 -20.73 -9.85
C TYR A 46 24.06 -19.87 -9.71
N LYS A 47 24.44 -19.43 -8.51
CA LYS A 47 25.65 -18.62 -8.26
C LYS A 47 26.94 -19.30 -8.76
N ASP A 48 26.97 -20.63 -8.76
CA ASP A 48 28.13 -21.42 -9.22
C ASP A 48 28.05 -21.76 -10.72
N LYS A 49 26.88 -21.56 -11.35
CA LYS A 49 26.63 -21.79 -12.77
C LYS A 49 25.87 -20.63 -13.42
N PRO A 50 26.37 -19.38 -13.32
CA PRO A 50 25.60 -18.19 -13.72
C PRO A 50 25.37 -18.09 -15.24
N HIS A 51 26.26 -18.71 -16.04
CA HIS A 51 26.12 -18.78 -17.50
C HIS A 51 24.83 -19.46 -17.97
N PHE A 52 24.26 -20.35 -17.15
CA PHE A 52 22.99 -21.01 -17.41
C PHE A 52 21.81 -20.04 -17.48
N ILE A 53 21.87 -18.94 -16.73
CA ILE A 53 20.80 -17.92 -16.69
C ILE A 53 21.15 -16.72 -17.58
N ILE A 54 22.41 -16.29 -17.61
CA ILE A 54 22.84 -15.08 -18.34
C ILE A 54 22.74 -15.27 -19.84
N GLU A 55 23.01 -16.47 -20.34
CA GLU A 55 22.86 -16.82 -21.76
C GLU A 55 21.37 -17.08 -22.10
N ASN A 56 20.46 -16.21 -21.63
CA ASN A 56 19.01 -16.34 -21.81
C ASN A 56 18.58 -16.35 -23.30
N ASN A 57 19.39 -15.74 -24.17
CA ASN A 57 19.18 -15.79 -25.62
C ASN A 57 19.49 -17.16 -26.24
N LYS A 58 20.24 -18.01 -25.53
CA LYS A 58 20.63 -19.36 -25.95
C LYS A 58 19.79 -20.42 -25.26
N TYR A 59 19.32 -20.15 -24.04
CA TYR A 59 18.48 -21.06 -23.27
C TYR A 59 17.33 -20.34 -22.58
N ASN A 60 16.12 -20.89 -22.69
CA ASN A 60 14.91 -20.29 -22.13
C ASN A 60 14.74 -20.51 -20.61
N ASP A 61 15.85 -20.59 -19.88
CA ASP A 61 15.88 -21.00 -18.49
C ASP A 61 15.47 -19.88 -17.54
N LEU A 62 15.83 -18.63 -17.84
CA LEU A 62 15.34 -17.47 -17.08
C LEU A 62 13.81 -17.38 -17.16
N GLU A 63 13.23 -17.57 -18.36
CA GLU A 63 11.77 -17.54 -18.53
C GLU A 63 11.09 -18.66 -17.72
N LYS A 64 11.65 -19.89 -17.72
CA LYS A 64 11.15 -20.99 -16.89
C LYS A 64 11.22 -20.68 -15.39
N ILE A 65 12.29 -20.03 -14.94
CA ILE A 65 12.45 -19.61 -13.54
C ILE A 65 11.40 -18.55 -13.20
N ILE A 66 11.23 -17.54 -14.04
CA ILE A 66 10.19 -16.51 -13.87
C ILE A 66 8.80 -17.13 -13.84
N GLY A 67 8.52 -18.10 -14.73
CA GLY A 67 7.25 -18.83 -14.75
C GLY A 67 7.00 -19.62 -13.45
N LYS A 68 8.03 -20.23 -12.87
CA LYS A 68 7.94 -20.89 -11.55
C LYS A 68 7.73 -19.88 -10.43
N LEU A 69 8.42 -18.74 -10.46
CA LEU A 69 8.25 -17.65 -9.50
C LEU A 69 6.82 -17.10 -9.51
N LYS A 70 6.27 -16.83 -10.70
CA LYS A 70 4.89 -16.37 -10.88
C LYS A 70 3.85 -17.37 -10.38
N LYS A 71 4.16 -18.68 -10.38
CA LYS A 71 3.28 -19.74 -9.86
C LYS A 71 3.41 -19.93 -8.35
N SER A 72 4.59 -19.69 -7.78
CA SER A 72 4.88 -19.93 -6.35
C SER A 72 4.65 -18.73 -5.45
N VAL A 73 4.54 -17.54 -6.03
CA VAL A 73 4.25 -16.28 -5.32
C VAL A 73 2.82 -15.87 -5.60
N GLU A 74 2.06 -15.61 -4.54
CA GLU A 74 0.71 -15.08 -4.68
C GLU A 74 0.75 -13.66 -5.24
N ARG A 75 -0.12 -13.41 -6.22
CA ARG A 75 -0.37 -12.06 -6.69
C ARG A 75 -1.22 -11.38 -5.62
N VAL A 76 -0.63 -10.41 -4.92
CA VAL A 76 -1.40 -9.51 -4.08
C VAL A 76 -2.20 -8.68 -5.06
N LYS A 77 -3.48 -9.04 -5.26
CA LYS A 77 -4.39 -8.18 -6.02
C LYS A 77 -4.17 -6.76 -5.51
N VAL A 78 -3.96 -5.84 -6.44
CA VAL A 78 -3.77 -4.41 -6.14
C VAL A 78 -5.09 -3.88 -5.59
N THR A 79 -5.40 -4.25 -4.35
CA THR A 79 -6.52 -3.74 -3.58
C THR A 79 -6.24 -2.32 -3.14
N ILE A 80 -5.04 -1.77 -3.34
CA ILE A 80 -4.68 -0.42 -2.86
C ILE A 80 -5.71 0.65 -3.28
N LYS A 81 -6.24 0.60 -4.51
CA LYS A 81 -7.27 1.54 -4.98
C LYS A 81 -8.68 1.22 -4.46
N GLU A 82 -9.00 -0.06 -4.26
CA GLU A 82 -10.27 -0.51 -3.67
C GLU A 82 -10.29 -0.20 -2.17
N ASP A 83 -9.18 -0.47 -1.47
CA ASP A 83 -8.88 -0.13 -0.08
C ASP A 83 -8.97 1.37 0.16
N GLU A 84 -8.40 2.24 -0.69
CA GLU A 84 -8.52 3.70 -0.49
C GLU A 84 -9.96 4.20 -0.55
N LYS A 85 -10.76 3.66 -1.49
CA LYS A 85 -12.17 4.01 -1.63
C LYS A 85 -13.00 3.44 -0.47
N GLU A 86 -12.73 2.20 -0.05
CA GLU A 86 -13.39 1.59 1.11
C GLU A 86 -13.03 2.30 2.41
N ILE A 87 -11.75 2.63 2.62
CA ILE A 87 -11.28 3.45 3.74
C ILE A 87 -12.03 4.78 3.73
N ARG A 88 -12.09 5.48 2.59
CA ARG A 88 -12.81 6.75 2.49
C ARG A 88 -14.30 6.61 2.86
N ASN A 89 -14.97 5.58 2.38
CA ASN A 89 -16.38 5.32 2.69
C ASN A 89 -16.61 4.98 4.17
N ASN A 90 -15.72 4.19 4.77
CA ASN A 90 -15.79 3.81 6.17
C ASN A 90 -15.56 5.03 7.06
N VAL A 91 -14.54 5.84 6.75
CA VAL A 91 -14.26 7.10 7.46
C VAL A 91 -15.42 8.07 7.33
N PHE A 92 -15.99 8.24 6.13
CA PHE A 92 -17.18 9.05 5.93
C PHE A 92 -18.36 8.58 6.80
N SER A 93 -18.62 7.27 6.82
CA SER A 93 -19.72 6.70 7.61
C SER A 93 -19.52 6.90 9.12
N ILE A 94 -18.30 6.74 9.62
CA ILE A 94 -17.95 6.98 11.03
C ILE A 94 -18.20 8.44 11.39
N PHE A 95 -17.69 9.40 10.60
CA PHE A 95 -17.86 10.82 10.92
C PHE A 95 -19.29 11.31 10.75
N LEU A 96 -20.01 10.81 9.75
CA LEU A 96 -21.42 11.10 9.60
C LEU A 96 -22.20 10.65 10.83
N GLU A 97 -21.97 9.44 11.33
CA GLU A 97 -22.61 8.92 12.54
C GLU A 97 -22.25 9.74 13.79
N GLN A 98 -20.98 10.12 13.94
CA GLN A 98 -20.51 10.91 15.09
C GLN A 98 -21.07 12.34 15.12
N LEU A 99 -21.21 12.98 13.96
CA LEU A 99 -21.53 14.41 13.85
C LEU A 99 -22.99 14.69 13.49
N ARG A 100 -23.76 13.72 12.95
CA ARG A 100 -25.19 13.92 12.59
C ARG A 100 -26.07 14.32 13.77
N HIS A 101 -25.65 14.00 14.99
CA HIS A 101 -26.37 14.38 16.21
C HIS A 101 -26.10 15.82 16.64
N LYS A 102 -25.08 16.46 16.08
CA LYS A 102 -24.62 17.82 16.42
C LYS A 102 -24.85 18.82 15.29
N VAL A 103 -24.89 18.35 14.05
CA VAL A 103 -24.98 19.16 12.83
C VAL A 103 -26.00 18.54 11.90
N ASP A 104 -26.85 19.37 11.30
CA ASP A 104 -27.78 18.95 10.26
C ASP A 104 -27.06 18.22 9.12
N THR A 105 -27.62 17.08 8.73
CA THR A 105 -27.00 16.20 7.73
C THR A 105 -26.82 16.89 6.37
N SER A 106 -27.73 17.81 6.02
CA SER A 106 -27.67 18.62 4.79
C SER A 106 -26.45 19.55 4.74
N VAL A 107 -25.96 20.01 5.90
CA VAL A 107 -24.76 20.86 6.04
C VAL A 107 -23.51 20.00 6.21
N LEU A 108 -23.62 18.93 7.00
CA LEU A 108 -22.51 18.05 7.33
C LEU A 108 -21.97 17.26 6.13
N VAL A 109 -22.85 16.72 5.27
CA VAL A 109 -22.44 15.87 4.14
C VAL A 109 -21.54 16.61 3.14
N PRO A 110 -21.86 17.85 2.69
CA PRO A 110 -20.96 18.63 1.84
C PRO A 110 -19.59 18.90 2.49
N ILE A 111 -19.56 19.30 3.76
CA ILE A 111 -18.32 19.61 4.49
C ILE A 111 -17.44 18.35 4.60
N LEU A 112 -18.01 17.22 4.99
CA LEU A 112 -17.29 15.94 5.07
C LEU A 112 -16.73 15.51 3.71
N LYS A 113 -17.51 15.65 2.63
CA LYS A 113 -17.03 15.30 1.29
C LYS A 113 -15.87 16.18 0.84
N ASP A 114 -15.98 17.49 1.02
CA ASP A 114 -14.94 18.43 0.65
C ASP A 114 -13.66 18.19 1.46
N TYR A 115 -13.80 17.98 2.77
CA TYR A 115 -12.69 17.66 3.65
C TYR A 115 -11.97 16.36 3.24
N LEU A 116 -12.70 15.25 3.06
CA LEU A 116 -12.10 13.97 2.68
C LEU A 116 -11.47 13.98 1.27
N ASN A 117 -11.98 14.82 0.37
CA ASN A 117 -11.41 14.97 -0.98
C ASN A 117 -10.10 15.75 -0.98
N LYS A 118 -9.88 16.63 0.01
CA LYS A 118 -8.62 17.39 0.19
C LYS A 118 -7.51 16.56 0.86
N GLN A 119 -7.83 15.37 1.38
CA GLN A 119 -6.83 14.51 2.01
C GLN A 119 -6.12 13.66 0.95
N ASP A 120 -4.80 13.83 0.85
CA ASP A 120 -3.94 13.02 -0.04
C ASP A 120 -3.97 11.53 0.31
N LYS A 121 -4.07 11.21 1.60
CA LYS A 121 -4.22 9.84 2.11
C LYS A 121 -4.97 9.81 3.43
N LEU A 122 -5.90 8.87 3.54
CA LEU A 122 -6.64 8.61 4.78
C LEU A 122 -5.99 7.45 5.54
N GLU A 123 -5.79 7.64 6.84
CA GLU A 123 -5.19 6.64 7.72
C GLU A 123 -6.14 6.32 8.88
N TYR A 124 -6.47 5.04 9.08
CA TYR A 124 -7.35 4.60 10.18
C TYR A 124 -6.84 5.05 11.55
N ASN A 125 -5.52 5.04 11.77
CA ASN A 125 -4.93 5.47 13.05
C ASN A 125 -5.32 6.90 13.41
N LYS A 126 -5.43 7.81 12.43
CA LYS A 126 -5.84 9.20 12.66
C LYS A 126 -7.34 9.34 12.95
N VAL A 127 -8.15 8.41 12.44
CA VAL A 127 -9.59 8.31 12.77
C VAL A 127 -9.76 7.86 14.22
N PHE A 128 -9.05 6.81 14.64
CA PHE A 128 -9.11 6.28 16.01
C PHE A 128 -8.56 7.27 17.05
N ASN A 129 -7.54 8.05 16.69
CA ASN A 129 -6.96 9.06 17.58
C ASN A 129 -7.78 10.37 17.61
N ASN A 130 -8.97 10.40 17.02
CA ASN A 130 -9.86 11.58 16.93
C ASN A 130 -9.23 12.81 16.28
N HIS A 131 -8.11 12.68 15.57
CA HIS A 131 -7.39 13.80 14.97
C HIS A 131 -8.28 14.52 13.95
N TYR A 132 -8.83 13.76 13.01
CA TYR A 132 -9.73 14.25 11.99
C TYR A 132 -11.06 14.76 12.55
N TYR A 133 -11.52 14.22 13.69
CA TYR A 133 -12.74 14.64 14.34
C TYR A 133 -12.64 16.09 14.84
N TYR A 134 -11.52 16.48 15.46
CA TYR A 134 -11.32 17.85 15.94
C TYR A 134 -11.15 18.84 14.79
N GLU A 135 -10.44 18.48 13.72
CA GLU A 135 -10.33 19.33 12.51
C GLU A 135 -11.70 19.56 11.86
N LEU A 136 -12.52 18.51 11.77
CA LEU A 136 -13.88 18.63 11.23
C LEU A 136 -14.79 19.47 12.13
N LEU A 137 -14.65 19.37 13.44
CA LEU A 137 -15.40 20.19 14.39
C LEU A 137 -15.04 21.68 14.21
N GLU A 138 -13.76 22.00 14.10
CA GLU A 138 -13.28 23.35 13.85
C GLU A 138 -13.78 23.90 12.50
N LEU A 139 -13.81 23.08 11.45
CA LEU A 139 -14.36 23.47 10.15
C LEU A 139 -15.86 23.74 10.18
N VAL A 140 -16.61 22.93 10.93
CA VAL A 140 -18.04 23.13 11.14
C VAL A 140 -18.29 24.39 11.97
N GLU A 141 -17.49 24.65 13.01
CA GLU A 141 -17.61 25.84 13.87
C GLU A 141 -17.24 27.13 13.13
N ASN A 142 -16.18 27.10 12.31
CA ASN A 142 -15.70 28.27 11.57
C ASN A 142 -16.50 28.56 10.29
N GLY A 143 -17.18 27.55 9.71
CA GLY A 143 -17.98 27.68 8.48
C GLY A 143 -19.37 28.31 8.67
N GLY A 144 -19.74 28.64 9.90
CA GLY A 144 -21.04 29.17 10.32
C GLY A 144 -21.45 28.52 11.65
N ASN A 145 -22.11 29.26 12.53
CA ASN A 145 -22.52 28.78 13.86
C ASN A 145 -23.59 27.67 13.79
N TYR A 146 -23.24 26.47 13.32
CA TYR A 146 -24.15 25.32 13.13
C TYR A 146 -24.27 24.44 14.38
N LEU A 147 -23.38 24.62 15.36
CA LEU A 147 -23.48 23.94 16.65
C LEU A 147 -24.47 24.70 17.55
N LYS A 148 -25.72 24.24 17.59
CA LYS A 148 -26.53 24.44 18.80
C LYS A 148 -25.92 23.54 19.88
N LEU A 149 -25.03 24.10 20.69
CA LEU A 149 -24.45 23.46 21.85
C LEU A 149 -25.60 22.99 22.75
N GLY A 150 -25.96 21.71 22.66
CA GLY A 150 -26.91 21.10 23.58
C GLY A 150 -26.34 21.23 24.98
N GLU A 151 -27.03 21.98 25.84
CA GLU A 151 -26.57 22.27 27.20
C GLU A 151 -26.18 20.96 27.93
N PRO A 152 -25.05 20.94 28.65
CA PRO A 152 -24.67 19.79 29.44
C PRO A 152 -25.73 19.58 30.54
N LYS A 153 -26.43 18.45 30.50
CA LYS A 153 -27.27 18.01 31.61
C LYS A 153 -26.39 17.94 32.86
N LYS A 154 -26.59 18.88 33.79
CA LYS A 154 -26.08 18.79 35.16
C LYS A 154 -26.57 17.48 35.75
N ILE A 155 -25.64 16.56 36.00
CA ILE A 155 -25.88 15.42 36.88
C ILE A 155 -25.78 16.00 38.29
N THR A 156 -26.91 16.27 38.93
CA THR A 156 -26.96 16.50 40.38
C THR A 156 -26.82 15.16 41.08
N SER A 157 -25.83 15.07 41.99
CA SER A 157 -25.64 13.98 42.95
C SER A 157 -26.84 13.75 43.85
#